data_AF-A0AA88V718-F1
#
_entry.id   AF-A0AA88V718-F1
#
_cell.length_a   1.000
_cell.length_b   1.000
_cell.length_c   1.000
_cell.angle_alpha   90.00
_cell.angle_beta   90.00
_cell.angle_gamma   90.00
#
_symmetry.space_group_name_H-M   'P 1'
#
loop_
_entity.id
_entity.type
_entity.pdbx_description
1 polymer ?
#
loop_
_entity_poly.entity_id
_entity_poly.type
_entity_poly.pdbx_seq_one_letter_code
_entity_poly.pdbx_strand_id
1 'polypeptide(L)'
;MESSSSSYHKHKSTTERERFVTKRLAPAILGKSCPICLRLVEDRWAAVIAACMHAYCVACIRRWSGMKRNCPLCNAEFDSWFFKISLRYRTFCTERLPALDVGKLVNIGGSSGRRREPLTEQRIIRRSREQVASVSWRTGPVPRRRSFGRLGPLSADDIAERVLKWRASIYEHRLQAVPCASKNCLEQNVSRNGVKERILRKIEPWIRRELQAILGDPDPSIIVHVATSLFISSLEKRSGEP
;
A
#
# COMPACT_ATOMS: atom_id res chain seq x y z
N MET A 1 -15.52 -10.61 -59.44
CA MET A 1 -14.14 -10.40 -58.95
C MET A 1 -14.24 -9.74 -57.59
N GLU A 2 -14.29 -10.50 -56.49
CA GLU A 2 -14.23 -9.95 -55.12
C GLU A 2 -14.18 -11.11 -54.14
N SER A 3 -12.99 -11.48 -53.66
CA SER A 3 -12.75 -12.36 -52.50
C SER A 3 -11.24 -12.48 -52.22
N SER A 4 -10.57 -11.42 -51.79
CA SER A 4 -9.15 -11.50 -51.37
C SER A 4 -8.76 -10.66 -50.15
N SER A 5 -9.68 -9.86 -49.61
CA SER A 5 -9.37 -8.93 -48.51
C SER A 5 -9.34 -9.57 -47.11
N SER A 6 -9.86 -10.80 -46.93
CA SER A 6 -10.05 -11.42 -45.61
C SER A 6 -8.76 -11.99 -44.98
N SER A 7 -7.83 -12.51 -45.80
CA SER A 7 -6.63 -13.21 -45.31
C SER A 7 -5.57 -12.25 -44.71
N TYR A 8 -5.34 -11.09 -45.35
CA TYR A 8 -4.32 -10.12 -44.93
C TYR A 8 -4.56 -9.53 -43.52
N HIS A 9 -5.81 -9.30 -43.13
CA HIS A 9 -6.14 -8.77 -41.80
C HIS A 9 -5.93 -9.80 -40.67
N LYS A 10 -6.09 -11.09 -40.96
CA LYS A 10 -5.96 -12.17 -39.98
C LYS A 10 -4.49 -12.45 -39.59
N HIS A 11 -3.57 -12.32 -40.55
CA HIS A 11 -2.12 -12.46 -40.31
C HIS A 11 -1.51 -11.25 -39.58
N LYS A 12 -2.00 -10.04 -39.83
CA LYS A 12 -1.50 -8.84 -39.13
C LYS A 12 -1.82 -8.88 -37.63
N SER A 13 -3.05 -9.24 -37.27
CA SER A 13 -3.50 -9.27 -35.86
C SER A 13 -2.84 -10.35 -35.02
N THR A 14 -2.53 -11.51 -35.60
CA THR A 14 -1.75 -12.58 -34.95
C THR A 14 -0.33 -12.12 -34.69
N THR A 15 0.34 -11.52 -35.68
CA THR A 15 1.70 -10.99 -35.53
C THR A 15 1.79 -9.90 -34.45
N GLU A 16 0.80 -9.02 -34.36
CA GLU A 16 0.73 -7.97 -33.32
C GLU A 16 0.52 -8.55 -31.93
N ARG A 17 -0.37 -9.55 -31.79
CA ARG A 17 -0.61 -10.24 -30.53
C ARG A 17 0.65 -10.94 -30.01
N GLU A 18 1.38 -11.60 -30.91
CA GLU A 18 2.64 -12.24 -30.58
C GLU A 18 3.72 -11.25 -30.13
N ARG A 19 3.84 -10.13 -30.84
CA ARG A 19 4.74 -9.02 -30.47
C ARG A 19 4.38 -8.45 -29.10
N PHE A 20 3.10 -8.37 -28.77
CA PHE A 20 2.65 -7.90 -27.46
C PHE A 20 3.08 -8.85 -26.34
N VAL A 21 2.88 -10.16 -26.50
CA VAL A 21 3.29 -11.14 -25.48
C VAL A 21 4.80 -11.08 -25.24
N THR A 22 5.57 -11.09 -26.32
CA THR A 22 7.05 -11.11 -26.25
C THR A 22 7.64 -9.80 -25.72
N LYS A 23 7.15 -8.65 -26.18
CA LYS A 23 7.71 -7.33 -25.79
C LYS A 23 7.16 -6.77 -24.50
N ARG A 24 5.94 -7.15 -24.09
CA ARG A 24 5.23 -6.51 -22.97
C ARG A 24 4.94 -7.48 -21.82
N LEU A 25 4.41 -8.67 -22.10
CA LEU A 25 4.03 -9.61 -21.03
C LEU A 25 5.21 -10.44 -20.50
N ALA A 26 6.08 -10.94 -21.38
CA ALA A 26 7.22 -11.77 -20.98
C ALA A 26 8.17 -11.03 -20.00
N PRO A 27 8.57 -9.77 -20.24
CA PRO A 27 9.45 -9.03 -19.31
C PRO A 27 8.80 -8.72 -17.97
N ALA A 28 7.46 -8.62 -17.94
CA ALA A 28 6.71 -8.37 -16.71
C ALA A 28 6.64 -9.61 -15.80
N ILE A 29 6.78 -10.82 -16.36
CA ILE A 29 6.57 -12.09 -15.66
C ILE A 29 7.89 -12.80 -15.36
N LEU A 30 8.76 -12.94 -16.37
CA LEU A 30 9.95 -13.79 -16.28
C LEU A 30 10.91 -13.31 -15.18
N GLY A 31 11.18 -14.21 -14.23
CA GLY A 31 12.10 -13.96 -13.12
C GLY A 31 11.59 -12.91 -12.12
N LYS A 32 10.30 -12.54 -12.14
CA LYS A 32 9.71 -11.58 -11.21
C LYS A 32 8.96 -12.29 -10.09
N SER A 33 9.06 -11.74 -8.88
CA SER A 33 8.26 -12.16 -7.74
C SER A 33 7.01 -11.29 -7.59
N CYS A 34 5.93 -11.89 -7.08
CA CYS A 34 4.70 -11.17 -6.81
C CYS A 34 4.92 -10.24 -5.61
N PRO A 35 4.72 -8.92 -5.73
CA PRO A 35 4.90 -7.99 -4.60
C PRO A 35 3.94 -8.22 -3.42
N ILE A 36 2.84 -8.97 -3.64
CA ILE A 36 1.82 -9.21 -2.61
C ILE A 36 2.16 -10.46 -1.78
N CYS A 37 2.55 -11.57 -2.41
CA CYS A 37 2.84 -12.82 -1.71
C CYS A 37 4.31 -13.22 -1.70
N LEU A 38 5.18 -12.45 -2.36
CA LEU A 38 6.63 -12.63 -2.46
C LEU A 38 7.10 -13.93 -3.13
N ARG A 39 6.18 -14.74 -3.66
CA ARG A 39 6.50 -15.94 -4.46
C ARG A 39 6.77 -15.58 -5.91
N LEU A 40 7.49 -16.45 -6.62
CA LEU A 40 7.73 -16.29 -8.06
C LEU A 40 6.39 -16.23 -8.83
N VAL A 41 6.31 -15.34 -9.81
CA VAL A 41 5.14 -15.27 -10.70
C VAL A 41 5.33 -16.30 -11.81
N GLU A 42 4.51 -17.34 -11.79
CA GLU A 42 4.41 -18.28 -12.90
C GLU A 42 3.45 -17.75 -13.98
N ASP A 43 3.78 -17.97 -15.24
CA ASP A 43 3.05 -17.43 -16.41
C ASP A 43 1.55 -17.79 -16.41
N ARG A 44 1.20 -19.04 -16.10
CA ARG A 44 -0.19 -19.52 -16.05
C ARG A 44 -1.04 -18.81 -15.00
N TRP A 45 -0.43 -18.42 -13.89
CA TRP A 45 -1.10 -17.74 -12.78
C TRP A 45 -0.73 -16.28 -12.65
N ALA A 46 -0.05 -15.73 -13.66
CA ALA A 46 0.28 -14.33 -13.75
C ALA A 46 -0.97 -13.51 -14.10
N ALA A 47 -1.14 -12.40 -13.39
CA ALA A 47 -2.02 -11.31 -13.76
C ALA A 47 -1.17 -10.06 -14.00
N VAL A 48 -1.23 -9.52 -15.21
CA VAL A 48 -0.50 -8.31 -15.60
C VAL A 48 -1.51 -7.19 -15.80
N ILE A 49 -1.43 -6.14 -14.99
CA ILE A 49 -2.37 -5.01 -15.06
C ILE A 49 -2.21 -4.30 -16.41
N ALA A 50 -3.31 -4.10 -17.14
CA ALA A 50 -3.25 -3.54 -18.49
C ALA A 50 -2.76 -2.08 -18.53
N ALA A 51 -3.11 -1.28 -17.52
CA ALA A 51 -2.77 0.14 -17.44
C ALA A 51 -1.28 0.41 -17.13
N CYS A 52 -0.60 -0.48 -16.40
CA CYS A 52 0.76 -0.22 -15.91
C CYS A 52 1.75 -1.37 -16.09
N MET A 53 1.31 -2.50 -16.63
CA MET A 53 2.13 -3.69 -16.94
C MET A 53 2.84 -4.33 -15.74
N HIS A 54 2.42 -4.03 -14.50
CA HIS A 54 2.92 -4.70 -13.32
C HIS A 54 2.28 -6.09 -13.15
N ALA A 55 3.08 -7.09 -12.79
CA ALA A 55 2.67 -8.48 -12.65
C ALA A 55 2.45 -8.90 -11.19
N TYR A 56 1.45 -9.75 -10.99
CA TYR A 56 1.06 -10.34 -9.71
C TYR A 56 0.58 -11.78 -9.93
N CYS A 57 0.33 -12.54 -8.87
CA CYS A 57 -0.50 -13.73 -8.98
C CYS A 57 -1.97 -13.31 -9.17
N VAL A 58 -2.73 -14.01 -10.02
CA VAL A 58 -4.17 -13.78 -10.24
C VAL A 58 -4.94 -13.75 -8.92
N ALA A 59 -4.71 -14.73 -8.03
CA ALA A 59 -5.36 -14.78 -6.74
C ALA A 59 -5.06 -13.56 -5.86
N CYS A 60 -3.84 -13.04 -5.90
CA CYS A 60 -3.43 -11.90 -5.10
C CYS A 60 -4.07 -10.60 -5.59
N ILE A 61 -3.98 -10.31 -6.89
CA ILE A 61 -4.52 -9.06 -7.43
C ILE A 61 -6.05 -9.05 -7.43
N ARG A 62 -6.69 -10.23 -7.58
CA ARG A 62 -8.15 -10.34 -7.49
C ARG A 62 -8.66 -9.95 -6.10
N ARG A 63 -8.06 -10.48 -5.02
CA ARG A 63 -8.41 -10.07 -3.65
C ARG A 63 -8.19 -8.58 -3.44
N TRP A 64 -7.07 -8.05 -3.92
CA TRP A 64 -6.76 -6.62 -3.83
C TRP A 64 -7.80 -5.75 -4.54
N SER A 65 -8.21 -6.14 -5.75
CA SER A 65 -9.17 -5.39 -6.56
C SER A 65 -10.58 -5.30 -5.96
N GLY A 66 -10.93 -6.23 -5.06
CA GLY A 66 -12.17 -6.16 -4.28
C GLY A 66 -12.13 -5.12 -3.17
N MET A 67 -10.93 -4.70 -2.75
CA MET A 67 -10.73 -3.66 -1.74
C MET A 67 -10.44 -2.29 -2.37
N LYS A 68 -9.53 -2.26 -3.37
CA LYS A 68 -9.06 -1.03 -4.02
C LYS A 68 -8.69 -1.26 -5.47
N ARG A 69 -9.17 -0.40 -6.38
CA ARG A 69 -8.90 -0.42 -7.83
C ARG A 69 -7.62 0.29 -8.26
N ASN A 70 -6.58 0.26 -7.42
CA ASN A 70 -5.28 0.89 -7.72
C ASN A 70 -4.15 -0.11 -7.62
N CYS A 71 -3.18 -0.06 -8.54
CA CYS A 71 -2.03 -0.94 -8.57
C CYS A 71 -1.20 -0.82 -7.27
N PRO A 72 -0.86 -1.93 -6.58
CA PRO A 72 -0.04 -1.88 -5.35
C PRO A 72 1.36 -1.26 -5.51
N LEU A 73 1.94 -1.29 -6.71
CA LEU A 73 3.29 -0.76 -6.96
C LEU A 73 3.29 0.71 -7.38
N CYS A 74 2.38 1.09 -8.28
CA CYS A 74 2.36 2.45 -8.84
C CYS A 74 1.15 3.30 -8.47
N ASN A 75 0.16 2.73 -7.79
CA ASN A 75 -1.11 3.35 -7.45
C ASN A 75 -1.94 3.81 -8.68
N ALA A 76 -1.55 3.42 -9.89
CA ALA A 76 -2.35 3.65 -11.10
C ALA A 76 -3.69 2.93 -10.98
N GLU A 77 -4.77 3.62 -11.34
CA GLU A 77 -6.09 3.01 -11.44
C GLU A 77 -6.11 1.97 -12.54
N PHE A 78 -6.85 0.88 -12.31
CA PHE A 78 -7.01 -0.17 -13.30
C PHE A 78 -8.41 -0.77 -13.24
N ASP A 79 -8.92 -1.11 -14.42
CA ASP A 79 -10.20 -1.77 -14.63
C ASP A 79 -10.04 -3.16 -15.26
N SER A 80 -8.81 -3.53 -15.63
CA SER A 80 -8.54 -4.74 -16.40
C SER A 80 -7.12 -5.28 -16.21
N TRP A 81 -6.97 -6.59 -16.40
CA TRP A 81 -5.67 -7.27 -16.40
C TRP A 81 -5.62 -8.40 -17.43
N PHE A 82 -4.41 -8.76 -17.86
CA PHE A 82 -4.14 -9.94 -18.66
C PHE A 82 -3.88 -11.15 -17.75
N PHE A 83 -4.48 -12.30 -18.05
CA PHE A 83 -4.36 -13.54 -17.28
C PHE A 83 -4.34 -14.78 -18.19
N LYS A 84 -4.12 -15.98 -17.62
CA LYS A 84 -3.93 -17.23 -18.40
C LYS A 84 -2.88 -17.04 -19.50
N ILE A 85 -1.75 -16.44 -19.14
CA ILE A 85 -0.71 -16.06 -20.09
C ILE A 85 0.12 -17.30 -20.40
N SER A 86 0.18 -17.69 -21.66
CA SER A 86 1.04 -18.76 -22.13
C SER A 86 2.13 -18.16 -23.00
N LEU A 87 3.35 -18.04 -22.48
CA LEU A 87 4.47 -17.48 -23.25
C LEU A 87 4.83 -18.36 -24.45
N ARG A 88 4.68 -19.69 -24.32
CA ARG A 88 4.92 -20.66 -25.40
C ARG A 88 3.95 -20.50 -26.58
N TYR A 89 2.65 -20.45 -26.28
CA TYR A 89 1.58 -20.38 -27.28
C TYR A 89 1.22 -18.94 -27.67
N ARG A 90 1.84 -17.94 -27.02
CA ARG A 90 1.60 -16.52 -27.24
C ARG A 90 0.12 -16.14 -27.06
N THR A 91 -0.54 -16.83 -26.14
CA THR A 91 -1.94 -16.61 -25.78
C THR A 91 -2.06 -15.94 -24.42
N PHE A 92 -3.13 -15.20 -24.26
CA PHE A 92 -3.53 -14.56 -23.01
C PHE A 92 -5.01 -14.23 -23.09
N CYS A 93 -5.65 -14.06 -21.94
CA CYS A 93 -7.00 -13.55 -21.82
C CYS A 93 -6.96 -12.18 -21.15
N THR A 94 -7.94 -11.33 -21.44
CA THR A 94 -8.13 -10.05 -20.74
C THR A 94 -9.37 -10.16 -19.88
N GLU A 95 -9.23 -9.91 -18.59
CA GLU A 95 -10.37 -9.80 -17.68
C GLU A 95 -10.63 -8.32 -17.43
N ARG A 96 -11.88 -7.89 -17.67
CA ARG A 96 -12.37 -6.59 -17.24
C ARG A 96 -13.15 -6.77 -15.96
N LEU A 97 -12.94 -5.86 -15.03
CA LEU A 97 -13.56 -5.89 -13.72
C LEU A 97 -14.82 -5.01 -13.74
N PRO A 98 -15.93 -5.45 -13.12
CA PRO A 98 -17.16 -4.66 -13.08
C PRO A 98 -16.93 -3.32 -12.39
N ALA A 99 -17.76 -2.31 -12.64
CA ALA A 99 -17.67 -1.06 -11.85
C ALA A 99 -17.80 -1.40 -10.36
N LEU A 100 -16.94 -0.83 -9.50
CA LEU A 100 -17.17 -0.94 -8.06
C LEU A 100 -18.48 -0.19 -7.79
N ASP A 101 -19.47 -0.89 -7.27
CA ASP A 101 -20.76 -0.29 -6.94
C ASP A 101 -20.56 0.65 -5.75
N VAL A 102 -20.22 1.90 -6.04
CA VAL A 102 -20.14 2.98 -5.06
C VAL A 102 -21.59 3.32 -4.72
N GLY A 103 -22.15 2.57 -3.78
CA GLY A 103 -23.52 2.74 -3.32
C GLY A 103 -23.81 4.20 -2.93
N LYS A 104 -24.80 4.79 -3.61
CA LYS A 104 -25.79 5.77 -3.10
C LYS A 104 -25.30 6.66 -1.93
N LEU A 105 -24.67 7.79 -2.26
CA LEU A 105 -24.78 8.98 -1.40
C LEU A 105 -25.97 9.80 -1.92
N VAL A 106 -27.07 9.76 -1.17
CA VAL A 106 -28.28 10.55 -1.43
C VAL A 106 -27.93 12.02 -1.20
N ASN A 107 -28.12 12.82 -2.24
CA ASN A 107 -27.88 14.26 -2.25
C ASN A 107 -29.06 14.98 -1.57
N ILE A 108 -28.86 15.54 -0.38
CA ILE A 108 -29.78 16.51 0.24
C ILE A 108 -28.97 17.73 0.68
N GLY A 109 -29.31 18.88 0.11
CA GLY A 109 -29.01 20.20 0.67
C GLY A 109 -28.04 21.06 -0.14
N GLY A 110 -28.58 21.88 -1.05
CA GLY A 110 -27.89 23.05 -1.59
C GLY A 110 -28.15 24.30 -0.76
N SER A 111 -27.25 25.29 -0.82
CA SER A 111 -27.53 26.72 -1.10
C SER A 111 -26.34 27.64 -0.79
N SER A 112 -25.96 28.41 -1.81
CA SER A 112 -25.77 29.88 -1.84
C SER A 112 -24.82 30.58 -0.85
N GLY A 113 -23.86 31.33 -1.42
CA GLY A 113 -22.79 32.02 -0.70
C GLY A 113 -23.08 33.44 -0.21
N ARG A 114 -22.05 34.07 0.36
CA ARG A 114 -21.82 35.54 0.39
C ARG A 114 -20.40 35.86 0.82
N ARG A 115 -19.75 36.78 0.09
CA ARG A 115 -18.49 37.44 0.44
C ARG A 115 -18.68 38.36 1.66
N ARG A 116 -17.68 38.39 2.54
CA ARG A 116 -17.23 39.58 3.30
C ARG A 116 -15.85 39.31 3.92
N GLU A 117 -14.83 40.03 3.42
CA GLU A 117 -13.61 40.44 4.14
C GLU A 117 -14.00 41.59 5.12
N PRO A 118 -13.24 41.95 6.20
CA PRO A 118 -11.78 42.06 6.22
C PRO A 118 -10.99 41.76 7.54
N LEU A 119 -9.68 41.50 7.34
CA LEU A 119 -8.50 41.90 8.15
C LEU A 119 -8.43 41.62 9.67
N THR A 120 -7.59 40.67 10.08
CA THR A 120 -6.45 40.87 11.02
C THR A 120 -5.60 39.60 11.18
N GLU A 121 -4.32 39.80 11.46
CA GLU A 121 -3.23 38.82 11.55
C GLU A 121 -3.48 37.64 12.50
N GLN A 122 -3.20 36.43 12.03
CA GLN A 122 -2.47 35.40 12.79
C GLN A 122 -2.06 34.25 11.86
N ARG A 123 -0.76 33.94 11.84
CA ARG A 123 -0.18 32.79 11.11
C ARG A 123 -0.75 31.48 11.64
N ILE A 124 -1.78 30.97 10.98
CA ILE A 124 -2.24 29.59 11.10
C ILE A 124 -2.15 28.97 9.72
N ILE A 125 -1.26 27.99 9.54
CA ILE A 125 -1.15 27.20 8.31
C ILE A 125 -2.41 26.31 8.22
N ARG A 126 -3.51 26.86 7.67
CA ARG A 126 -4.67 26.09 7.23
C ARG A 126 -4.32 25.43 5.90
N ARG A 127 -4.06 24.11 5.93
CA ARG A 127 -4.09 23.30 4.70
C ARG A 127 -5.53 23.21 4.22
N SER A 128 -5.91 24.08 3.29
CA SER A 128 -7.14 23.98 2.52
C SER A 128 -7.10 22.68 1.69
N ARG A 129 -8.03 21.79 1.99
CA ARG A 129 -8.35 20.61 1.19
C ARG A 129 -9.52 21.05 0.32
N GLU A 130 -9.30 21.34 -0.95
CA GLU A 130 -10.21 21.01 -2.06
C GLU A 130 -9.70 21.57 -3.40
N GLN A 131 -9.71 20.69 -4.41
CA GLN A 131 -9.70 20.95 -5.86
C GLN A 131 -8.45 21.57 -6.50
N VAL A 132 -7.47 20.71 -6.82
CA VAL A 132 -6.96 20.60 -8.19
C VAL A 132 -6.81 19.11 -8.53
N ALA A 133 -7.82 18.57 -9.19
CA ALA A 133 -7.69 17.38 -9.99
C ALA A 133 -7.04 17.78 -11.33
N SER A 134 -5.72 17.73 -11.42
CA SER A 134 -4.99 17.65 -12.68
C SER A 134 -3.48 17.55 -12.41
N VAL A 135 -2.91 16.40 -12.79
CA VAL A 135 -1.51 16.23 -13.21
C VAL A 135 -0.42 16.62 -12.19
N SER A 136 0.08 15.63 -11.41
CA SER A 136 1.53 15.43 -11.15
C SER A 136 1.76 14.36 -10.08
N TRP A 137 2.00 13.11 -10.49
CA TRP A 137 2.58 12.07 -9.64
C TRP A 137 3.41 11.17 -10.59
N ARG A 138 4.75 11.09 -10.58
CA ARG A 138 5.68 11.08 -9.45
C ARG A 138 7.08 11.59 -9.85
N THR A 139 7.45 12.74 -9.33
CA THR A 139 8.84 13.09 -8.93
C THR A 139 8.81 13.79 -7.57
N GLY A 140 7.88 13.39 -6.70
CA GLY A 140 7.93 13.79 -5.30
C GLY A 140 9.14 13.10 -4.65
N PRO A 141 10.05 13.83 -3.98
CA PRO A 141 11.11 13.20 -3.22
C PRO A 141 10.48 12.20 -2.24
N VAL A 142 11.08 11.01 -2.13
CA VAL A 142 10.74 10.00 -1.11
C VAL A 142 10.50 10.75 0.20
N PRO A 143 9.43 10.45 0.98
CA PRO A 143 9.21 11.12 2.25
C PRO A 143 10.53 11.12 3.00
N ARG A 144 11.10 12.31 3.26
CA ARG A 144 12.44 12.44 3.84
C ARG A 144 12.51 11.45 4.99
N ARG A 145 13.31 10.38 4.81
CA ARG A 145 13.62 9.47 5.91
C ARG A 145 14.17 10.40 6.98
N ARG A 146 13.50 10.48 8.13
CA ARG A 146 13.92 11.41 9.19
C ARG A 146 15.36 11.04 9.53
N SER A 147 16.30 11.86 9.08
CA SER A 147 17.73 11.64 9.28
C SER A 147 18.07 12.23 10.64
N PHE A 148 18.42 11.38 11.60
CA PHE A 148 18.86 11.79 12.94
C PHE A 148 20.33 12.20 12.99
N GLY A 149 21.01 12.22 11.83
CA GLY A 149 22.37 12.72 11.65
C GLY A 149 22.44 13.69 10.48
N ARG A 150 23.16 14.80 10.69
CA ARG A 150 23.73 15.61 9.60
C ARG A 150 24.90 14.81 9.01
N LEU A 151 25.18 14.97 7.71
CA LEU A 151 26.32 14.36 7.00
C LEU A 151 27.63 14.69 7.74
N GLY A 152 28.08 13.77 8.59
CA GLY A 152 29.32 13.85 9.36
C GLY A 152 29.57 12.49 10.03
N PRO A 153 30.83 12.10 10.29
CA PRO A 153 31.15 10.82 10.91
C PRO A 153 30.75 10.86 12.37
N LEU A 154 29.59 10.30 12.71
CA LEU A 154 29.12 10.12 14.07
C LEU A 154 29.15 8.63 14.40
N SER A 155 29.45 8.30 15.65
CA SER A 155 29.44 6.92 16.11
C SER A 155 28.01 6.37 16.07
N ALA A 156 27.88 5.04 15.98
CA ALA A 156 26.56 4.39 16.04
C ALA A 156 25.82 4.72 17.35
N ASP A 157 26.57 4.92 18.44
CA ASP A 157 26.05 5.25 19.77
C ASP A 157 25.45 6.65 19.80
N ASP A 158 26.12 7.65 19.21
CA ASP A 158 25.60 9.02 19.10
C ASP A 158 24.28 9.07 18.33
N ILE A 159 24.16 8.23 17.28
CA ILE A 159 22.93 8.13 16.49
C ILE A 159 21.82 7.49 17.31
N ALA A 160 22.14 6.43 18.07
CA ALA A 160 21.18 5.74 18.94
C ALA A 160 20.65 6.69 20.02
N GLU A 161 21.53 7.46 20.67
CA GLU A 161 21.16 8.44 21.68
C GLU A 161 20.25 9.53 21.10
N ARG A 162 20.57 10.06 19.91
CA ARG A 162 19.73 11.06 19.23
C ARG A 162 18.36 10.52 18.85
N VAL A 163 18.28 9.26 18.41
CA VAL A 163 17.01 8.60 18.12
C VAL A 163 16.18 8.49 19.39
N LEU A 164 16.78 8.08 20.51
CA LEU A 164 16.10 7.99 21.80
C LEU A 164 15.60 9.35 22.27
N LYS A 165 16.45 10.38 22.23
CA LYS A 165 16.07 11.75 22.62
C LYS A 165 14.91 12.30 21.78
N TRP A 166 14.91 12.03 20.47
CA TRP A 166 13.77 12.41 19.62
C TRP A 166 12.49 11.66 19.97
N ARG A 167 12.58 10.37 20.32
CA ARG A 167 11.40 9.61 20.75
C ARG A 167 10.85 10.12 22.05
N ALA A 168 11.72 10.39 23.03
CA ALA A 168 11.32 10.98 24.30
C ALA A 168 10.56 12.29 24.10
N SER A 169 11.00 13.14 23.16
CA SER A 169 10.31 14.41 22.89
C SER A 169 8.90 14.24 22.34
N ILE A 170 8.57 13.14 21.63
CA ILE A 170 7.20 12.85 21.19
C ILE A 170 6.26 12.72 22.40
N TYR A 171 6.71 11.99 23.42
CA TYR A 171 5.92 11.74 24.63
C TYR A 171 5.86 12.98 25.52
N GLU A 172 6.98 13.69 25.69
CA GLU A 172 7.06 14.94 26.45
C GLU A 172 6.12 16.01 25.88
N HIS A 173 6.06 16.12 24.55
CA HIS A 173 5.19 17.09 23.86
C HIS A 173 3.78 16.54 23.61
N ARG A 174 3.44 15.37 24.18
CA ARG A 174 2.14 14.70 24.03
C ARG A 174 1.65 14.59 22.58
N LEU A 175 2.58 14.39 21.65
CA LEU A 175 2.26 14.29 20.23
C LEU A 175 1.55 12.96 19.97
N GLN A 176 0.33 13.03 19.42
CA GLN A 176 -0.45 11.85 19.07
C GLN A 176 -0.42 11.58 17.56
N ALA A 177 -0.49 10.31 17.19
CA ALA A 177 -0.65 9.94 15.80
C ALA A 177 -1.99 10.47 15.28
N VAL A 178 -1.98 11.11 14.11
CA VAL A 178 -3.21 11.55 13.45
C VAL A 178 -4.04 10.30 13.12
N PRO A 179 -5.28 10.18 13.63
CA PRO A 179 -6.13 9.03 13.33
C PRO A 179 -6.27 8.86 11.83
N CYS A 180 -5.93 7.67 11.32
CA CYS A 180 -6.15 7.37 9.92
C CYS A 180 -7.66 7.18 9.70
N ALA A 181 -8.30 8.05 8.92
CA ALA A 181 -9.73 8.03 8.63
C ALA A 181 -10.21 6.81 7.81
N SER A 182 -9.40 5.76 7.71
CA SER A 182 -9.80 4.49 7.11
C SER A 182 -10.58 3.69 8.15
N LYS A 183 -11.91 3.89 8.18
CA LYS A 183 -12.86 3.02 8.89
C LYS A 183 -12.78 1.54 8.45
N ASN A 184 -12.01 1.23 7.42
CA ASN A 184 -11.79 -0.12 6.90
C ASN A 184 -10.35 -0.60 7.20
N CYS A 185 -9.88 -0.44 8.43
CA CYS A 185 -8.70 -1.18 8.88
C CYS A 185 -9.13 -2.64 9.04
N LEU A 186 -8.99 -3.38 7.94
CA LEU A 186 -9.19 -4.81 7.77
C LEU A 186 -8.96 -5.56 9.10
N GLU A 187 -10.03 -6.07 9.69
CA GLU A 187 -9.96 -7.23 10.58
C GLU A 187 -9.33 -8.34 9.75
N GLN A 188 -8.01 -8.46 9.85
CA GLN A 188 -7.29 -9.56 9.27
C GLN A 188 -7.64 -10.76 10.14
N ASN A 189 -8.63 -11.55 9.68
CA ASN A 189 -8.86 -12.91 10.15
C ASN A 189 -7.63 -13.75 9.79
N VAL A 190 -6.58 -13.64 10.61
CA VAL A 190 -5.37 -14.44 10.46
C VAL A 190 -5.56 -15.72 11.26
N SER A 191 -5.46 -16.86 10.57
CA SER A 191 -5.56 -18.22 11.12
C SER A 191 -4.82 -18.37 12.45
N ARG A 192 -5.49 -18.99 13.43
CA ARG A 192 -5.27 -18.88 14.89
C ARG A 192 -3.90 -19.36 15.40
N ASN A 193 -3.11 -20.07 14.60
CA ASN A 193 -1.86 -20.71 15.04
C ASN A 193 -0.63 -20.01 14.42
N GLY A 194 0.28 -19.52 15.28
CA GLY A 194 1.53 -18.86 14.88
C GLY A 194 1.45 -17.34 14.65
N VAL A 195 0.25 -16.75 14.68
CA VAL A 195 0.05 -15.30 14.52
C VAL A 195 0.55 -14.52 15.72
N LYS A 196 0.33 -15.06 16.94
CA LYS A 196 0.80 -14.46 18.20
C LYS A 196 2.32 -14.24 18.13
N GLU A 197 3.08 -15.29 17.90
CA GLU A 197 4.54 -15.25 17.74
C GLU A 197 4.97 -14.26 16.64
N ARG A 198 4.25 -14.22 15.51
CA ARG A 198 4.58 -13.31 14.41
C ARG A 198 4.27 -11.84 14.70
N ILE A 199 3.21 -11.58 15.47
CA ILE A 199 2.86 -10.23 15.95
C ILE A 199 3.89 -9.78 16.99
N LEU A 200 4.25 -10.67 17.93
CA LEU A 200 5.26 -10.40 18.96
C LEU A 200 6.60 -10.04 18.36
N ARG A 201 7.13 -10.86 17.43
CA ARG A 201 8.37 -10.55 16.70
C ARG A 201 8.37 -9.20 16.00
N LYS A 202 7.20 -8.70 15.62
CA LYS A 202 7.06 -7.40 14.94
C LYS A 202 6.90 -6.23 15.90
N ILE A 203 6.18 -6.43 17.00
CA ILE A 203 5.80 -5.37 17.93
C ILE A 203 6.82 -5.23 19.06
N GLU A 204 7.43 -6.32 19.52
CA GLU A 204 8.38 -6.31 20.64
C GLU A 204 9.57 -5.35 20.42
N PRO A 205 10.23 -5.31 19.24
CA PRO A 205 11.30 -4.34 19.00
C PRO A 205 10.80 -2.88 19.02
N TRP A 206 9.51 -2.66 18.72
CA TRP A 206 8.88 -1.34 18.81
C TRP A 206 8.63 -0.97 20.27
N ILE A 207 8.00 -1.87 21.04
CA ILE A 207 7.73 -1.68 22.48
C ILE A 207 9.03 -1.39 23.24
N ARG A 208 10.06 -2.23 23.06
CA ARG A 208 11.37 -2.06 23.72
C ARG A 208 11.94 -0.67 23.51
N ARG A 209 11.93 -0.19 22.26
CA ARG A 209 12.50 1.11 21.90
C ARG A 209 11.68 2.29 22.43
N GLU A 210 10.35 2.17 22.48
CA GLU A 210 9.52 3.22 23.08
C GLU A 210 9.65 3.23 24.61
N LEU A 211 9.71 2.07 25.26
CA LEU A 211 9.94 1.97 26.70
C LEU A 211 11.31 2.52 27.09
N GLN A 212 12.35 2.24 26.31
CA GLN A 212 13.68 2.84 26.50
C GLN A 212 13.62 4.37 26.43
N ALA A 213 12.81 4.93 25.53
CA ALA A 213 12.65 6.37 25.40
C ALA A 213 11.80 7.01 26.53
N ILE A 214 10.85 6.27 27.10
CA ILE A 214 9.96 6.77 28.17
C ILE A 214 10.62 6.64 29.54
N LEU A 215 11.28 5.51 29.81
CA LEU A 215 11.82 5.15 31.12
C LEU A 215 13.27 5.60 31.31
N GLY A 216 14.02 5.81 30.21
CA GLY A 216 15.45 6.08 30.28
C GLY A 216 16.29 4.90 30.78
N ASP A 217 15.69 3.72 30.92
CA ASP A 217 16.34 2.49 31.39
C ASP A 217 17.11 1.82 30.25
N PRO A 218 18.40 1.46 30.42
CA PRO A 218 19.16 0.69 29.44
C PRO A 218 18.57 -0.70 29.16
N ASP A 219 17.86 -1.32 30.11
CA ASP A 219 17.23 -2.63 29.93
C ASP A 219 15.75 -2.68 30.37
N PRO A 220 14.81 -2.28 29.49
CA PRO A 220 13.38 -2.35 29.81
C PRO A 220 12.79 -3.78 29.71
N SER A 221 13.61 -4.85 29.70
CA SER A 221 13.15 -6.23 29.39
C SER A 221 12.02 -6.73 30.29
N ILE A 222 12.04 -6.41 31.59
CA ILE A 222 10.98 -6.81 32.53
C ILE A 222 9.65 -6.14 32.13
N ILE A 223 9.68 -4.85 31.80
CA ILE A 223 8.49 -4.08 31.45
C ILE A 223 8.01 -4.44 30.04
N VAL A 224 8.92 -4.74 29.12
CA VAL A 224 8.60 -5.30 27.79
C VAL A 224 7.83 -6.60 27.97
N HIS A 225 8.27 -7.50 28.85
CA HIS A 225 7.60 -8.77 29.11
C HIS A 225 6.18 -8.54 29.67
N VAL A 226 6.04 -7.66 30.68
CA VAL A 226 4.72 -7.34 31.26
C VAL A 226 3.78 -6.72 30.23
N ALA A 227 4.25 -5.72 29.47
CA ALA A 227 3.44 -5.06 28.44
C ALA A 227 3.03 -6.04 27.33
N THR A 228 3.93 -6.94 26.97
CA THR A 228 3.67 -7.99 25.97
C THR A 228 2.63 -8.97 26.48
N SER A 229 2.75 -9.44 27.72
CA SER A 229 1.77 -10.34 28.35
C SER A 229 0.38 -9.70 28.44
N LEU A 230 0.29 -8.43 28.85
CA LEU A 230 -0.97 -7.68 28.87
C LEU A 230 -1.59 -7.51 27.48
N PHE A 231 -0.75 -7.24 26.46
CA PHE A 231 -1.20 -7.13 25.08
C PHE A 231 -1.76 -8.46 24.55
N ILE A 232 -1.08 -9.59 24.85
CA ILE A 232 -1.56 -10.93 24.50
C ILE A 232 -2.88 -11.22 25.19
N SER A 233 -2.99 -11.00 26.50
CA SER A 233 -4.24 -11.21 27.25
C SER A 233 -5.38 -10.34 26.72
N SER A 234 -5.11 -9.12 26.25
CA SER A 234 -6.11 -8.26 25.61
C SER A 234 -6.58 -8.82 24.26
N LEU A 235 -5.67 -9.37 23.45
CA LEU A 235 -6.03 -10.04 22.20
C LEU A 235 -6.85 -11.31 22.46
N GLU A 236 -6.49 -12.09 23.47
CA GLU A 236 -7.22 -13.30 23.86
C GLU A 236 -8.63 -12.97 24.34
N LYS A 237 -8.79 -11.95 25.18
CA LYS A 237 -10.10 -11.45 25.63
C LYS A 237 -10.98 -10.94 24.48
N ARG A 238 -10.38 -10.38 23.43
CA ARG A 238 -11.12 -9.97 22.21
C ARG A 238 -11.50 -11.15 21.32
N SER A 239 -10.81 -12.28 21.45
CA SER A 239 -11.03 -13.49 20.63
C SER A 239 -11.91 -14.55 21.30
N GLY A 240 -12.14 -14.46 22.61
CA GLY A 240 -13.14 -15.23 23.32
C GLY A 240 -14.40 -14.39 23.51
N GLU A 241 -15.42 -14.61 22.67
CA GLU A 241 -16.79 -14.31 23.07
C GLU A 241 -17.26 -15.37 24.10
N PRO A 242 -18.23 -15.04 24.98
CA PRO A 242 -18.83 -15.99 25.92
C PRO A 242 -19.40 -17.24 25.22
#